data_AF-K9SMA6-F1
#
_entry.id   AF-K9SMA6-F1
#
_cell.length_a   1.000
_cell.length_b   1.000
_cell.length_c   1.000
_cell.angle_alpha   90.00
_cell.angle_beta   90.00
_cell.angle_gamma   90.00
#
_symmetry.space_group_name_H-M   'P 1'
#
loop_
_entity.id
_entity.type
_entity.pdbx_description
1 polymer ?
#
loop_
_entity_poly.entity_id
_entity_poly.type
_entity_poly.pdbx_seq_one_letter_code
_entity_poly.pdbx_strand_id
1 'polypeptide(L)'
;MVALNKFYPHPNSRNRHQRHNHSRSQHYARYDRYARNDSQQSDMGSNLSGSLHLSRKNNLNSSSSPKQIKSAKQKKRAPANSSRSNPNPNRKKTRVTVSTPLKAMWVIIGLLLTIGSTFLQPSIAIPSWTGTTGTIEVEPIKVTLQVGAVLLTGCLGGKGAGLVSQILYIFLGLSGFAVFYQGGGIGYLQEPAFGYLLGFIPGAWVCGFLAFLRPANLERLTVSCLGGLITIHLVGIAYLFALRMPDLATINELVFRYSVQILPEQMFVVCATVVVATLFRRLLFY
;
A
#
# COMPACT_ATOMS: atom_id res chain seq x y z
N MET A 1 -20.60 -67.95 27.20
CA MET A 1 -19.50 -67.05 27.58
C MET A 1 -19.26 -66.08 26.43
N VAL A 2 -19.78 -64.86 26.53
CA VAL A 2 -19.04 -63.59 26.76
C VAL A 2 -18.40 -62.99 25.49
N ALA A 3 -19.06 -61.91 25.02
CA ALA A 3 -18.57 -60.65 24.40
C ALA A 3 -17.22 -60.59 23.64
N LEU A 4 -17.23 -59.95 22.46
CA LEU A 4 -16.77 -58.54 22.36
C LEU A 4 -17.14 -57.88 21.03
N ASN A 5 -18.09 -56.96 21.16
CA ASN A 5 -18.39 -55.84 20.28
C ASN A 5 -17.20 -54.86 20.26
N LYS A 6 -16.72 -54.42 19.09
CA LYS A 6 -16.01 -53.14 18.97
C LYS A 6 -16.23 -52.52 17.60
N PHE A 7 -17.38 -51.85 17.51
CA PHE A 7 -17.62 -50.67 16.70
C PHE A 7 -16.38 -49.75 16.64
N TYR A 8 -15.78 -49.62 15.45
CA TYR A 8 -15.00 -48.44 15.09
C TYR A 8 -15.89 -47.51 14.26
N PRO A 9 -16.30 -46.34 14.76
CA PRO A 9 -17.00 -45.38 13.94
C PRO A 9 -16.02 -44.80 12.92
N HIS A 10 -16.26 -45.06 11.64
CA HIS A 10 -15.57 -44.37 10.55
C HIS A 10 -15.75 -42.84 10.73
N PRO A 11 -14.66 -42.04 10.77
CA PRO A 11 -14.78 -40.60 10.89
C PRO A 11 -15.48 -40.05 9.64
N ASN A 12 -16.70 -39.58 9.86
CA ASN A 12 -17.58 -38.97 8.87
C ASN A 12 -16.84 -37.92 8.02
N SER A 13 -16.73 -38.15 6.71
CA SER A 13 -16.02 -37.26 5.77
C SER A 13 -16.56 -35.82 5.78
N ARG A 14 -17.83 -35.63 6.13
CA ARG A 14 -18.45 -34.31 6.36
C ARG A 14 -17.79 -33.51 7.49
N ASN A 15 -17.34 -34.17 8.56
CA ASN A 15 -16.70 -33.50 9.69
C ASN A 15 -15.25 -33.07 9.38
N ARG A 16 -14.53 -33.78 8.50
CA ARG A 16 -13.21 -33.32 8.02
C ARG A 16 -13.34 -32.07 7.16
N HIS A 17 -14.29 -32.03 6.23
CA HIS A 17 -14.54 -30.83 5.41
C HIS A 17 -15.01 -29.64 6.25
N GLN A 18 -15.89 -29.84 7.25
CA GLN A 18 -16.29 -28.77 8.16
C GLN A 18 -15.14 -28.24 9.04
N ARG A 19 -14.27 -29.12 9.58
CA ARG A 19 -13.10 -28.69 10.35
C ARG A 19 -12.07 -27.97 9.48
N HIS A 20 -11.87 -28.40 8.24
CA HIS A 20 -10.98 -27.72 7.30
C HIS A 20 -11.51 -26.33 6.92
N ASN A 21 -12.81 -26.21 6.63
CA ASN A 21 -13.46 -24.93 6.32
C ASN A 21 -13.43 -23.97 7.53
N HIS A 22 -13.59 -24.50 8.75
CA HIS A 22 -13.53 -23.68 9.97
C HIS A 22 -12.11 -23.19 10.28
N SER A 23 -11.07 -24.01 10.05
CA SER A 23 -9.68 -23.58 10.20
C SER A 23 -9.28 -22.53 9.15
N ARG A 24 -9.76 -22.69 7.90
CA ARG A 24 -9.51 -21.76 6.78
C ARG A 24 -10.21 -20.41 6.95
N SER A 25 -11.45 -20.39 7.45
CA SER A 25 -12.16 -19.14 7.75
C SER A 25 -11.50 -18.36 8.91
N GLN A 26 -10.88 -19.05 9.87
CA GLN A 26 -10.09 -18.41 10.92
C GLN A 26 -8.77 -17.81 10.40
N HIS A 27 -8.15 -18.44 9.39
CA HIS A 27 -7.00 -17.84 8.69
C HIS A 27 -7.40 -16.59 7.91
N TYR A 28 -8.53 -16.61 7.20
CA TYR A 28 -9.10 -15.41 6.55
C TYR A 28 -9.34 -14.29 7.56
N ALA A 29 -10.02 -14.60 8.66
CA ALA A 29 -10.32 -13.64 9.71
C ALA A 29 -9.08 -13.12 10.45
N ARG A 30 -7.97 -13.87 10.46
CA ARG A 30 -6.67 -13.41 11.01
C ARG A 30 -5.91 -12.54 10.03
N TYR A 31 -5.83 -12.91 8.75
CA TYR A 31 -5.13 -12.13 7.72
C TYR A 31 -5.83 -10.80 7.47
N ASP A 32 -7.16 -10.82 7.40
CA ASP A 32 -7.95 -9.62 7.20
C ASP A 32 -7.95 -8.70 8.44
N ARG A 33 -7.94 -9.29 9.65
CA ARG A 33 -7.67 -8.51 10.89
C ARG A 33 -6.25 -7.97 10.94
N TYR A 34 -5.27 -8.70 10.44
CA TYR A 34 -3.88 -8.27 10.39
C TYR A 34 -3.70 -7.06 9.47
N ALA A 35 -4.24 -7.12 8.25
CA ALA A 35 -4.20 -6.02 7.29
C ALA A 35 -5.00 -4.80 7.80
N ARG A 36 -6.16 -5.00 8.42
CA ARG A 36 -6.92 -3.92 9.08
C ARG A 36 -6.22 -3.31 10.29
N ASN A 37 -5.55 -4.12 11.12
CA ASN A 37 -4.80 -3.60 12.27
C ASN A 37 -3.54 -2.85 11.83
N ASP A 38 -2.85 -3.31 10.77
CA ASP A 38 -1.78 -2.53 10.12
C ASP A 38 -2.31 -1.20 9.58
N SER A 39 -3.59 -1.18 9.20
CA SER A 39 -4.28 0.02 8.76
C SER A 39 -4.45 1.05 9.87
N GLN A 40 -4.89 0.61 11.04
CA GLN A 40 -5.08 1.45 12.22
C GLN A 40 -3.76 1.86 12.91
N GLN A 41 -2.72 1.01 12.85
CA GLN A 41 -1.43 1.30 13.47
C GLN A 41 -0.67 2.43 12.75
N SER A 42 -0.74 2.51 11.40
CA SER A 42 -0.15 3.63 10.65
C SER A 42 -0.86 4.96 10.93
N ASP A 43 -2.18 4.91 11.14
CA ASP A 43 -3.00 6.09 11.41
C ASP A 43 -2.72 6.65 12.82
N MET A 44 -2.29 5.80 13.76
CA MET A 44 -1.72 6.29 15.03
C MET A 44 -0.33 6.93 14.85
N GLY A 45 0.50 6.43 13.93
CA GLY A 45 1.83 6.97 13.66
C GLY A 45 1.80 8.38 13.04
N SER A 46 0.89 8.61 12.09
CA SER A 46 0.68 9.93 11.47
C SER A 46 0.08 10.95 12.44
N ASN A 47 -0.85 10.54 13.30
CA ASN A 47 -1.45 11.40 14.33
C ASN A 47 -0.46 11.77 15.45
N LEU A 48 0.51 10.90 15.79
CA LEU A 48 1.57 11.25 16.75
C LEU A 48 2.56 12.28 16.18
N SER A 49 2.92 12.20 14.89
CA SER A 49 3.76 13.23 14.24
C SER A 49 3.06 14.59 14.16
N GLY A 50 1.75 14.61 13.92
CA GLY A 50 0.94 15.84 13.98
C GLY A 50 0.86 16.45 15.39
N SER A 51 0.76 15.60 16.42
CA SER A 51 0.67 16.04 17.82
C SER A 51 2.00 16.55 18.39
N LEU A 52 3.13 15.97 17.98
CA LEU A 52 4.48 16.46 18.33
C LEU A 52 4.78 17.84 17.71
N HIS A 53 4.24 18.14 16.53
CA HIS A 53 4.41 19.45 15.90
C HIS A 53 3.50 20.53 16.50
N LEU A 54 2.31 20.16 16.99
CA LEU A 54 1.41 21.08 17.69
C LEU A 54 1.86 21.37 19.13
N SER A 55 2.49 20.41 19.81
CA SER A 55 3.01 20.62 21.17
C SER A 55 4.28 21.49 21.22
N ARG A 56 5.01 21.64 20.11
CA ARG A 56 6.21 22.50 20.01
C ARG A 56 5.89 23.98 19.77
N LYS A 57 4.70 24.32 19.27
CA LYS A 57 4.29 25.73 19.04
C LYS A 57 3.65 26.41 20.25
N ASN A 58 3.14 25.65 21.22
CA ASN A 58 2.50 26.22 22.42
C ASN A 58 3.48 26.53 23.57
N ASN A 59 4.79 26.30 23.40
CA ASN A 59 5.78 26.46 24.48
C ASN A 59 6.81 27.58 24.24
N LEU A 60 6.49 28.57 23.40
CA LEU A 60 7.35 29.74 23.14
C LEU A 60 6.75 31.08 23.57
N ASN A 61 5.53 31.10 24.13
CA ASN A 61 4.90 32.33 24.63
C ASN A 61 4.52 32.21 26.11
N SER A 62 5.50 32.27 27.01
CA SER A 62 5.25 32.68 28.40
C SER A 62 6.51 33.19 29.08
N SER A 63 6.75 34.49 29.01
CA SER A 63 7.52 35.20 30.04
C SER A 63 6.90 36.59 30.33
N SER A 64 6.54 36.76 31.61
CA SER A 64 6.57 37.99 32.43
C SER A 64 5.47 39.10 32.31
N SER A 65 4.36 38.91 33.05
CA SER A 65 3.92 39.65 34.29
C SER A 65 3.55 41.19 34.27
N PRO A 66 2.94 41.81 35.32
CA PRO A 66 1.47 41.94 35.52
C PRO A 66 0.96 43.34 35.99
N LYS A 67 -0.35 43.67 35.82
CA LYS A 67 -1.11 44.69 36.60
C LYS A 67 -2.63 44.34 36.59
N GLN A 68 -3.24 43.93 37.70
CA GLN A 68 -3.89 44.69 38.80
C GLN A 68 -5.38 45.05 38.59
N ILE A 69 -6.19 44.75 39.63
CA ILE A 69 -7.46 45.39 40.11
C ILE A 69 -8.81 44.63 39.99
N LYS A 70 -9.20 44.15 41.20
CA LYS A 70 -10.48 43.88 41.90
C LYS A 70 -11.87 44.23 41.32
N SER A 71 -12.82 43.29 41.52
CA SER A 71 -14.20 43.39 42.07
C SER A 71 -15.08 42.28 41.46
N ALA A 72 -16.12 41.67 42.04
CA ALA A 72 -16.70 41.47 43.37
C ALA A 72 -17.88 40.46 43.17
N LYS A 73 -18.37 39.83 44.27
CA LYS A 73 -19.67 39.13 44.45
C LYS A 73 -19.90 37.68 43.94
N GLN A 74 -19.64 36.73 44.84
CA GLN A 74 -20.64 35.93 45.60
C GLN A 74 -21.76 35.20 44.82
N LYS A 75 -21.84 33.85 44.95
CA LYS A 75 -22.91 33.09 45.66
C LYS A 75 -22.89 31.57 45.36
N LYS A 76 -22.61 30.78 46.41
CA LYS A 76 -23.08 29.42 46.76
C LYS A 76 -23.39 28.40 45.64
N ARG A 77 -22.65 27.28 45.62
CA ARG A 77 -23.16 25.90 45.90
C ARG A 77 -22.04 24.85 45.73
N ALA A 78 -21.86 24.03 46.76
CA ALA A 78 -21.26 22.69 46.76
C ALA A 78 -22.27 21.80 47.55
N PRO A 79 -22.36 20.47 47.37
CA PRO A 79 -21.22 19.57 47.27
C PRO A 79 -21.32 18.39 46.27
N ALA A 80 -20.16 17.73 46.12
CA ALA A 80 -19.95 16.30 45.81
C ALA A 80 -20.48 15.73 44.47
N ASN A 81 -19.56 15.49 43.53
CA ASN A 81 -19.30 14.10 43.15
C ASN A 81 -17.84 13.92 42.72
N SER A 82 -17.18 12.98 43.40
CA SER A 82 -15.82 12.55 43.14
C SER A 82 -15.80 11.58 41.96
N SER A 83 -15.12 11.96 40.88
CA SER A 83 -14.57 11.00 39.92
C SER A 83 -13.25 11.53 39.40
N ARG A 84 -12.29 11.59 40.32
CA ARG A 84 -10.86 11.72 40.03
C ARG A 84 -10.46 10.43 39.30
N SER A 85 -10.53 10.43 37.97
CA SER A 85 -10.04 9.31 37.15
C SER A 85 -8.51 9.28 37.23
N ASN A 86 -8.03 8.45 38.16
CA ASN A 86 -6.62 8.16 38.35
C ASN A 86 -6.03 7.60 37.05
N PRO A 87 -4.96 8.19 36.47
CA PRO A 87 -4.32 7.61 35.30
C PRO A 87 -3.59 6.34 35.73
N ASN A 88 -4.18 5.19 35.43
CA ASN A 88 -3.59 3.87 35.70
C ASN A 88 -2.22 3.75 35.00
N PRO A 89 -1.11 3.62 35.74
CA PRO A 89 0.25 3.54 35.17
C PRO A 89 0.57 2.17 34.54
N ASN A 90 -0.35 1.20 34.57
CA ASN A 90 -0.13 -0.16 34.10
C ASN A 90 -0.87 -0.51 32.81
N ARG A 91 -1.00 0.43 31.87
CA ARG A 91 -1.33 0.07 30.49
C ARG A 91 -0.05 -0.40 29.79
N LYS A 92 0.43 -1.60 30.16
CA LYS A 92 1.36 -2.35 29.31
C LYS A 92 0.66 -2.50 27.96
N LYS A 93 0.98 -1.61 27.01
CA LYS A 93 0.62 -1.78 25.60
C LYS A 93 1.27 -3.08 25.19
N THR A 94 0.54 -4.17 25.26
CA THR A 94 0.92 -5.42 24.64
C THR A 94 1.07 -5.09 23.17
N ARG A 95 2.31 -4.82 22.73
CA ARG A 95 2.66 -4.81 21.31
C ARG A 95 2.28 -6.20 20.86
N VAL A 96 1.13 -6.33 20.23
CA VAL A 96 0.83 -7.49 19.42
C VAL A 96 1.88 -7.42 18.32
N THR A 97 2.99 -8.12 18.52
CA THR A 97 3.96 -8.43 17.47
C THR A 97 3.19 -9.25 16.45
N VAL A 98 2.59 -8.53 15.50
CA VAL A 98 2.23 -9.03 14.19
C VAL A 98 3.36 -9.94 13.74
N SER A 99 3.04 -11.16 13.33
CA SER A 99 4.03 -12.15 12.89
C SER A 99 4.83 -11.59 11.73
N THR A 100 5.94 -10.93 12.07
CA THR A 100 6.98 -10.39 11.19
C THR A 100 7.26 -11.27 9.97
N PRO A 101 7.33 -12.62 10.07
CA PRO A 101 7.60 -13.46 8.91
C PRO A 101 6.58 -13.33 7.77
N LEU A 102 5.28 -13.18 8.06
CA LEU A 102 4.27 -13.12 7.00
C LEU A 102 4.34 -11.79 6.24
N LYS A 103 4.55 -10.68 6.95
CA LYS A 103 4.81 -9.37 6.32
C LYS A 103 6.08 -9.42 5.47
N ALA A 104 7.16 -9.99 6.01
CA ALA A 104 8.43 -10.11 5.31
C ALA A 104 8.29 -10.91 4.00
N MET A 105 7.51 -12.00 4.01
CA MET A 105 7.23 -12.80 2.81
C MET A 105 6.58 -11.94 1.72
N TRP A 106 5.54 -11.18 2.03
CA TRP A 106 4.87 -10.31 1.06
C TRP A 106 5.75 -9.16 0.56
N VAL A 107 6.60 -8.61 1.43
CA VAL A 107 7.59 -7.59 1.05
C VAL A 107 8.59 -8.17 0.05
N ILE A 108 9.13 -9.36 0.32
CA ILE A 108 10.09 -10.02 -0.58
C ILE A 108 9.44 -10.39 -1.90
N ILE A 109 8.23 -10.98 -1.87
CA ILE A 109 7.47 -11.31 -3.08
C ILE A 109 7.21 -10.05 -3.90
N GLY A 110 6.77 -8.97 -3.27
CA GLY A 110 6.51 -7.71 -3.95
C GLY A 110 7.76 -7.12 -4.58
N LEU A 111 8.88 -7.15 -3.86
CA LEU A 111 10.15 -6.62 -4.36
C LEU A 111 10.63 -7.40 -5.57
N LEU A 112 10.63 -8.74 -5.47
CA LEU A 112 11.05 -9.62 -6.57
C LEU A 112 10.12 -9.49 -7.77
N LEU A 113 8.82 -9.31 -7.53
CA LEU A 113 7.86 -9.09 -8.61
C LEU A 113 8.15 -7.77 -9.32
N THR A 114 8.37 -6.68 -8.58
CA THR A 114 8.72 -5.37 -9.16
C THR A 114 10.02 -5.42 -9.95
N ILE A 115 11.08 -6.05 -9.41
CA ILE A 115 12.37 -6.19 -10.10
C ILE A 115 12.24 -7.09 -11.33
N GLY A 116 11.59 -8.25 -11.20
CA GLY A 116 11.38 -9.19 -12.30
C GLY A 116 10.59 -8.56 -13.45
N SER A 117 9.60 -7.73 -13.13
CA SER A 117 8.84 -6.97 -14.13
C SER A 117 9.67 -5.96 -14.92
N THR A 118 10.77 -5.43 -14.37
CA THR A 118 11.68 -4.52 -15.11
C THR A 118 12.43 -5.26 -16.23
N PHE A 119 12.74 -6.54 -16.05
CA PHE A 119 13.48 -7.35 -17.03
C PHE A 119 12.59 -8.11 -18.01
N LEU A 120 11.33 -8.36 -17.65
CA LEU A 120 10.36 -8.92 -18.56
C LEU A 120 10.07 -7.89 -19.66
N GLN A 121 10.46 -8.21 -20.89
CA GLN A 121 10.08 -7.46 -22.07
C GLN A 121 8.83 -8.12 -22.65
N PRO A 122 7.62 -7.67 -22.30
CA PRO A 122 6.44 -8.07 -23.06
C PRO A 122 6.54 -7.40 -24.44
N SER A 123 7.14 -8.11 -25.39
CA SER A 123 7.08 -7.76 -26.81
C SER A 123 5.70 -8.18 -27.32
N ILE A 124 4.73 -7.27 -27.27
CA ILE A 124 3.48 -7.45 -27.99
C ILE A 124 3.71 -6.82 -29.36
N ALA A 125 3.80 -7.64 -30.41
CA ALA A 125 3.84 -7.14 -31.78
C ALA A 125 2.47 -6.51 -32.09
N ILE A 126 2.42 -5.18 -32.13
CA ILE A 126 1.21 -4.46 -32.53
C ILE A 126 1.30 -4.29 -34.05
N PRO A 127 0.36 -4.82 -34.85
CA PRO A 127 0.33 -4.51 -36.28
C PRO A 127 0.00 -3.03 -36.45
N SER A 128 0.93 -2.27 -37.04
CA SER A 128 0.73 -0.88 -37.42
C SER A 128 -0.36 -0.79 -38.50
N TRP A 129 -1.51 -0.18 -38.18
CA TRP A 129 -2.59 0.06 -39.16
C TRP A 129 -2.21 1.12 -40.21
N THR A 130 -1.17 1.90 -39.97
CA THR A 130 -0.55 2.76 -40.99
C THR A 130 0.18 1.87 -41.98
N GLY A 131 -0.34 1.78 -43.21
CA GLY A 131 0.15 0.95 -44.32
C GLY A 131 1.56 1.28 -44.83
N THR A 132 2.52 1.45 -43.93
CA THR A 132 3.94 1.53 -44.22
C THR A 132 4.52 0.15 -43.97
N THR A 133 4.95 -0.47 -45.05
CA THR A 133 5.56 -1.80 -45.09
C THR A 133 6.71 -1.93 -44.07
N GLY A 134 6.55 -2.80 -43.08
CA GLY A 134 7.65 -3.64 -42.60
C GLY A 134 8.57 -3.10 -41.49
N THR A 135 8.15 -2.14 -40.66
CA THR A 135 8.85 -1.87 -39.39
C THR A 135 7.93 -2.19 -38.21
N ILE A 136 8.13 -3.36 -37.62
CA ILE A 136 7.58 -3.67 -36.30
C ILE A 136 8.36 -2.79 -35.31
N GLU A 137 7.84 -1.61 -35.01
CA GLU A 137 8.37 -0.79 -33.91
C GLU A 137 8.00 -1.47 -32.59
N VAL A 138 8.97 -2.17 -32.03
CA VAL A 138 8.85 -2.83 -30.73
C VAL A 138 9.08 -1.77 -29.66
N GLU A 139 8.05 -0.99 -29.34
CA GLU A 139 8.12 -0.07 -28.19
C GLU A 139 8.16 -0.90 -26.89
N PRO A 140 9.20 -0.74 -26.05
CA PRO A 140 9.38 -1.57 -24.87
C PRO A 140 8.38 -1.21 -23.75
N ILE A 141 7.33 -2.02 -23.59
CA ILE A 141 6.26 -1.88 -22.58
C ILE A 141 6.72 -2.30 -21.16
N LYS A 142 7.90 -1.84 -20.71
CA LYS A 142 8.54 -2.36 -19.48
C LYS A 142 8.02 -1.67 -18.20
N VAL A 143 7.74 -0.36 -18.25
CA VAL A 143 7.21 0.39 -17.08
C VAL A 143 5.80 -0.07 -16.73
N THR A 144 5.01 -0.45 -17.73
CA THR A 144 3.60 -0.82 -17.56
C THR A 144 3.44 -2.10 -16.75
N LEU A 145 4.27 -3.13 -17.00
CA LEU A 145 4.23 -4.38 -16.22
C LEU A 145 4.67 -4.17 -14.76
N GLN A 146 5.64 -3.29 -14.56
CA GLN A 146 6.12 -2.94 -13.23
C GLN A 146 5.02 -2.30 -12.38
N VAL A 147 4.21 -1.40 -12.95
CA VAL A 147 3.02 -0.85 -12.28
C VAL A 147 2.06 -1.96 -11.83
N GLY A 148 1.83 -2.96 -12.69
CA GLY A 148 1.01 -4.13 -12.34
C GLY A 148 1.56 -4.89 -11.12
N ALA A 149 2.87 -5.10 -11.05
CA ALA A 149 3.51 -5.74 -9.89
C ALA A 149 3.30 -4.96 -8.59
N VAL A 150 3.41 -3.62 -8.66
CA VAL A 150 3.20 -2.73 -7.52
C VAL A 150 1.76 -2.81 -7.02
N LEU A 151 0.79 -2.71 -7.93
CA LEU A 151 -0.64 -2.78 -7.62
C LEU A 151 -1.04 -4.17 -7.10
N LEU A 152 -0.51 -5.24 -7.69
CA LEU A 152 -0.75 -6.62 -7.24
C LEU A 152 -0.22 -6.83 -5.81
N THR A 153 0.99 -6.34 -5.53
CA THR A 153 1.59 -6.38 -4.19
C THR A 153 0.72 -5.65 -3.17
N GLY A 154 0.21 -4.46 -3.51
CA GLY A 154 -0.74 -3.74 -2.67
C GLY A 154 -2.02 -4.53 -2.43
N CYS A 155 -2.61 -5.09 -3.50
CA CYS A 155 -3.83 -5.89 -3.42
C CYS A 155 -3.69 -7.17 -2.60
N LEU A 156 -2.53 -7.82 -2.56
CA LEU A 156 -2.34 -9.10 -1.86
C LEU A 156 -1.64 -8.97 -0.50
N GLY A 157 -0.60 -8.13 -0.43
CA GLY A 157 0.20 -7.88 0.78
C GLY A 157 -0.33 -6.76 1.68
N GLY A 158 -1.23 -5.92 1.17
CA GLY A 158 -1.78 -4.77 1.89
C GLY A 158 -0.85 -3.56 1.90
N LYS A 159 -1.30 -2.48 2.56
CA LYS A 159 -0.64 -1.17 2.48
C LYS A 159 0.78 -1.16 3.04
N GLY A 160 1.03 -1.90 4.12
CA GLY A 160 2.35 -1.96 4.76
C GLY A 160 3.38 -2.73 3.93
N ALA A 161 3.02 -3.94 3.46
CA ALA A 161 3.93 -4.74 2.63
C ALA A 161 4.21 -4.07 1.27
N GLY A 162 3.17 -3.51 0.64
CA GLY A 162 3.32 -2.73 -0.59
C GLY A 162 4.26 -1.54 -0.40
N LEU A 163 4.02 -0.70 0.60
CA LEU A 163 4.87 0.47 0.88
C LEU A 163 6.33 0.08 1.14
N VAL A 164 6.58 -0.89 2.02
CA VAL A 164 7.95 -1.29 2.38
C VAL A 164 8.68 -1.92 1.19
N SER A 165 7.98 -2.74 0.39
CA SER A 165 8.52 -3.31 -0.84
C SER A 165 8.98 -2.22 -1.81
N GLN A 166 8.18 -1.18 -2.03
CA GLN A 166 8.53 -0.12 -2.97
C GLN A 166 9.63 0.80 -2.45
N ILE A 167 9.70 1.05 -1.14
CA ILE A 167 10.84 1.74 -0.53
C ILE A 167 12.14 0.97 -0.79
N LEU A 168 12.12 -0.35 -0.56
CA LEU A 168 13.29 -1.19 -0.77
C LEU A 168 13.69 -1.25 -2.25
N TYR A 169 12.72 -1.28 -3.16
CA TYR A 169 12.95 -1.20 -4.61
C TYR A 169 13.71 0.08 -5.00
N ILE A 170 13.22 1.25 -4.55
CA ILE A 170 13.88 2.52 -4.85
C ILE A 170 15.27 2.58 -4.20
N PHE A 171 15.39 2.15 -2.95
CA PHE A 171 16.69 2.16 -2.25
C PHE A 171 17.73 1.29 -2.96
N LEU A 172 17.34 0.09 -3.42
CA LEU A 172 18.20 -0.79 -4.20
C LEU A 172 18.65 -0.14 -5.50
N GLY A 173 17.72 0.45 -6.27
CA GLY A 173 18.07 1.10 -7.53
C GLY A 173 18.95 2.33 -7.34
N LEU A 174 18.73 3.14 -6.31
CA LEU A 174 19.59 4.28 -6.01
C LEU A 174 20.97 3.88 -5.46
N SER A 175 21.09 2.70 -4.84
CA SER A 175 22.38 2.17 -4.37
C SER A 175 23.31 1.73 -5.50
N GLY A 176 22.88 1.85 -6.77
CA GLY A 176 23.69 1.52 -7.95
C GLY A 176 23.44 0.12 -8.50
N PHE A 177 22.52 -0.65 -7.93
CA PHE A 177 22.08 -1.90 -8.56
C PHE A 177 21.25 -1.59 -9.80
N ALA A 178 21.51 -2.30 -10.89
CA ALA A 178 20.80 -2.14 -12.17
C ALA A 178 19.39 -2.76 -12.14
N VAL A 179 18.56 -2.33 -11.18
CA VAL A 179 17.16 -2.78 -11.01
C VAL A 179 16.15 -1.81 -11.65
N PHE A 180 16.60 -0.63 -12.09
CA PHE A 180 15.79 0.27 -12.92
C PHE A 180 16.05 -0.01 -14.40
N TYR A 181 15.12 0.42 -15.25
CA TYR A 181 15.16 0.14 -16.69
C TYR A 181 16.47 0.60 -17.35
N GLN A 182 16.91 1.83 -17.06
CA GLN A 182 18.17 2.40 -17.59
C GLN A 182 19.37 2.17 -16.66
N GLY A 183 19.31 1.18 -15.77
CA GLY A 183 20.38 0.86 -14.83
C GLY A 183 20.02 1.24 -13.38
N GLY A 184 20.87 2.03 -12.73
CA GLY A 184 20.70 2.42 -11.33
C GLY A 184 21.69 3.51 -10.93
N GLY A 185 21.57 3.96 -9.69
CA GLY A 185 22.44 4.98 -9.09
C GLY A 185 21.75 6.33 -8.91
N ILE A 186 22.47 7.25 -8.27
CA ILE A 186 21.97 8.58 -7.90
C ILE A 186 21.70 9.45 -9.13
N GLY A 187 22.42 9.24 -10.24
CA GLY A 187 22.16 9.94 -11.51
C GLY A 187 20.74 9.74 -12.05
N TYR A 188 20.09 8.64 -11.66
CA TYR A 188 18.72 8.34 -12.05
C TYR A 188 17.69 9.35 -11.50
N LEU A 189 18.05 10.16 -10.49
CA LEU A 189 17.18 11.26 -10.03
C LEU A 189 16.90 12.28 -11.15
N GLN A 190 17.80 12.45 -12.12
CA GLN A 190 17.58 13.40 -13.21
C GLN A 190 16.66 12.85 -14.31
N GLU A 191 16.28 11.57 -14.23
CA GLU A 191 15.44 10.93 -15.23
C GLU A 191 13.95 11.29 -15.01
N PRO A 192 13.22 11.77 -16.04
CA PRO A 192 11.78 12.06 -15.95
C PRO A 192 10.95 10.89 -15.42
N ALA A 193 11.30 9.66 -15.82
CA ALA A 193 10.62 8.44 -15.40
C ALA A 193 10.76 8.13 -13.90
N PHE A 194 11.80 8.65 -13.23
CA PHE A 194 12.02 8.41 -11.80
C PHE A 194 10.89 8.93 -10.92
N GLY A 195 10.22 10.02 -11.33
CA GLY A 195 9.05 10.54 -10.62
C GLY A 195 7.92 9.51 -10.48
N TYR A 196 7.71 8.67 -11.51
CA TYR A 196 6.72 7.61 -11.48
C TYR A 196 7.15 6.44 -10.59
N LEU A 197 8.46 6.14 -10.53
CA LEU A 197 9.02 5.20 -9.57
C LEU A 197 8.81 5.67 -8.13
N LEU A 198 9.05 6.95 -7.84
CA LEU A 198 8.69 7.56 -6.55
C LEU A 198 7.21 7.42 -6.23
N GLY A 199 6.36 7.55 -7.25
CA GLY A 199 4.92 7.32 -7.17
C GLY A 199 4.52 5.91 -6.73
N PHE A 200 5.37 4.90 -6.92
CA PHE A 200 5.08 3.52 -6.49
C PHE A 200 4.92 3.40 -4.98
N ILE A 201 5.64 4.19 -4.18
CA ILE A 201 5.53 4.16 -2.71
C ILE A 201 4.10 4.53 -2.26
N PRO A 202 3.61 5.76 -2.52
CA PRO A 202 2.26 6.13 -2.13
C PRO A 202 1.20 5.36 -2.95
N GLY A 203 1.47 5.01 -4.21
CA GLY A 203 0.58 4.21 -5.04
C GLY A 203 0.27 2.82 -4.46
N ALA A 204 1.31 2.09 -4.04
CA ALA A 204 1.17 0.79 -3.39
C ALA A 204 0.43 0.90 -2.05
N TRP A 205 0.69 1.96 -1.29
CA TRP A 205 0.02 2.21 -0.02
C TRP A 205 -1.47 2.50 -0.20
N VAL A 206 -1.83 3.41 -1.12
CA VAL A 206 -3.23 3.74 -1.43
C VAL A 206 -3.95 2.50 -1.96
N CYS A 207 -3.35 1.80 -2.93
CA CYS A 207 -3.91 0.56 -3.47
C CYS A 207 -4.17 -0.46 -2.36
N GLY A 208 -3.16 -0.82 -1.58
CA GLY A 208 -3.32 -1.77 -0.49
C GLY A 208 -4.28 -1.32 0.61
N PHE A 209 -4.36 -0.02 0.89
CA PHE A 209 -5.34 0.51 1.85
C PHE A 209 -6.77 0.31 1.33
N LEU A 210 -7.04 0.68 0.08
CA LEU A 210 -8.36 0.52 -0.53
C LEU A 210 -8.76 -0.95 -0.66
N ALA A 211 -7.81 -1.83 -0.96
CA ALA A 211 -8.04 -3.27 -1.20
C ALA A 211 -8.46 -4.04 0.06
N PHE A 212 -8.12 -3.56 1.25
CA PHE A 212 -8.39 -4.23 2.53
C PHE A 212 -9.41 -3.48 3.42
N LEU A 213 -9.99 -2.40 2.92
CA LEU A 213 -11.02 -1.66 3.66
C LEU A 213 -12.33 -2.47 3.79
N ARG A 214 -12.59 -3.36 2.83
CA ARG A 214 -13.79 -4.20 2.72
C ARG A 214 -13.40 -5.57 2.16
N PRO A 215 -14.23 -6.62 2.33
CA PRO A 215 -13.99 -7.92 1.74
C PRO A 215 -13.74 -7.82 0.23
N ALA A 216 -12.93 -8.75 -0.27
CA ALA A 216 -12.45 -8.76 -1.64
C ALA A 216 -13.57 -9.00 -2.66
N ASN A 217 -13.90 -7.97 -3.43
CA ASN A 217 -14.79 -8.03 -4.59
C ASN A 217 -14.06 -7.47 -5.81
N LEU A 218 -14.45 -7.91 -7.02
CA LEU A 218 -13.87 -7.44 -8.28
C LEU A 218 -13.86 -5.91 -8.37
N GLU A 219 -15.03 -5.28 -8.19
CA GLU A 219 -15.17 -3.81 -8.20
C GLU A 219 -14.25 -3.12 -7.20
N ARG A 220 -14.10 -3.70 -6.01
CA ARG A 220 -13.27 -3.11 -4.95
C ARG A 220 -11.79 -3.16 -5.29
N LEU A 221 -11.34 -4.27 -5.87
CA LEU A 221 -9.98 -4.41 -6.37
C LEU A 221 -9.74 -3.48 -7.56
N THR A 222 -10.72 -3.29 -8.44
CA THR A 222 -10.63 -2.29 -9.53
C THR A 222 -10.45 -0.89 -8.98
N VAL A 223 -11.31 -0.44 -8.05
CA VAL A 223 -11.19 0.89 -7.44
C VAL A 223 -9.87 1.06 -6.69
N SER A 224 -9.39 0.01 -6.02
CA SER A 224 -8.08 0.00 -5.37
C SER A 224 -6.93 0.17 -6.36
N CYS A 225 -6.90 -0.61 -7.45
CA CYS A 225 -5.87 -0.52 -8.48
C CYS A 225 -5.89 0.85 -9.17
N LEU A 226 -7.07 1.36 -9.52
CA LEU A 226 -7.22 2.69 -10.11
C LEU A 226 -6.77 3.80 -9.17
N GLY A 227 -7.13 3.73 -7.88
CA GLY A 227 -6.66 4.69 -6.88
C GLY A 227 -5.14 4.69 -6.72
N GLY A 228 -4.53 3.49 -6.73
CA GLY A 228 -3.07 3.35 -6.75
C GLY A 228 -2.44 3.95 -8.01
N LEU A 229 -2.99 3.64 -9.19
CA LEU A 229 -2.50 4.14 -10.47
C LEU A 229 -2.57 5.66 -10.55
N ILE A 230 -3.72 6.26 -10.20
CA ILE A 230 -3.89 7.71 -10.16
C ILE A 230 -2.84 8.34 -9.24
N THR A 231 -2.59 7.74 -8.07
CA THR A 231 -1.57 8.23 -7.13
C THR A 231 -0.17 8.19 -7.73
N ILE A 232 0.18 7.13 -8.47
CA ILE A 232 1.47 7.01 -9.17
C ILE A 232 1.62 8.15 -10.19
N HIS A 233 0.60 8.39 -11.01
CA HIS A 233 0.63 9.45 -12.02
C HIS A 233 0.68 10.86 -11.41
N LEU A 234 -0.06 11.12 -10.33
CA LEU A 234 -0.04 12.42 -9.66
C LEU A 234 1.36 12.75 -9.13
N VAL A 235 2.04 11.77 -8.53
CA VAL A 235 3.41 11.95 -8.01
C VAL A 235 4.41 12.09 -9.16
N GLY A 236 4.28 11.28 -10.21
CA GLY A 236 5.12 11.38 -11.40
C GLY A 236 5.01 12.74 -12.09
N ILE A 237 3.80 13.22 -12.31
CA ILE A 237 3.55 14.54 -12.91
C ILE A 237 4.10 15.64 -12.01
N ALA A 238 3.83 15.60 -10.70
CA ALA A 238 4.37 16.58 -9.75
C ALA A 238 5.92 16.63 -9.77
N TYR A 239 6.56 15.47 -9.94
CA TYR A 239 8.01 15.38 -10.09
C TYR A 239 8.52 16.02 -11.38
N LEU A 240 7.83 15.82 -12.51
CA LEU A 240 8.19 16.45 -13.79
C LEU A 240 8.15 17.97 -13.70
N PHE A 241 7.13 18.52 -13.04
CA PHE A 241 7.07 19.96 -12.75
C PHE A 241 8.26 20.40 -11.90
N ALA A 242 8.61 19.66 -10.83
CA ALA A 242 9.76 20.03 -10.00
C ALA A 242 11.10 19.98 -10.77
N LEU A 243 11.24 19.07 -11.74
CA LEU A 243 12.49 18.84 -12.46
C LEU A 243 12.72 19.84 -13.62
N ARG A 244 11.66 20.25 -14.33
CA ARG A 244 11.78 20.97 -15.62
C ARG A 244 11.21 22.39 -15.61
N MET A 245 10.70 22.88 -14.49
CA MET A 245 10.24 24.28 -14.41
C MET A 245 11.41 25.25 -14.69
N PRO A 246 11.18 26.33 -15.48
CA PRO A 246 9.89 26.82 -16.01
C PRO A 246 9.54 26.39 -17.45
N ASP A 247 10.21 25.39 -18.04
CA ASP A 247 9.97 24.98 -19.43
C ASP A 247 8.67 24.16 -19.59
N LEU A 248 7.54 24.88 -19.75
CA LEU A 248 6.21 24.29 -19.89
C LEU A 248 6.05 23.46 -21.17
N ALA A 249 6.76 23.79 -22.25
CA ALA A 249 6.66 23.04 -23.51
C ALA A 249 7.22 21.63 -23.32
N THR A 250 8.41 21.53 -22.73
CA THR A 250 9.03 20.25 -22.39
C THR A 250 8.22 19.47 -21.35
N ILE A 251 7.64 20.13 -20.35
CA ILE A 251 6.76 19.45 -19.36
C ILE A 251 5.54 18.83 -20.05
N ASN A 252 4.87 19.57 -20.93
CA ASN A 252 3.68 19.07 -21.63
C ASN A 252 4.01 17.86 -22.52
N GLU A 253 5.15 17.90 -23.22
CA GLU A 253 5.63 16.78 -24.03
C GLU A 253 5.90 15.54 -23.15
N LEU A 254 6.63 15.71 -22.04
CA LEU A 254 6.93 14.63 -21.10
C LEU A 254 5.67 14.05 -20.47
N VAL A 255 4.70 14.89 -20.07
CA VAL A 255 3.41 14.41 -19.53
C VAL A 255 2.62 13.65 -20.59
N PHE A 256 2.59 14.13 -21.83
CA PHE A 256 1.92 13.43 -22.92
C PHE A 256 2.56 12.05 -23.16
N ARG A 257 3.90 11.99 -23.20
CA ARG A 257 4.66 10.76 -23.43
C ARG A 257 4.53 9.76 -22.28
N TYR A 258 4.72 10.20 -21.04
CA TYR A 258 4.78 9.30 -19.88
C TYR A 258 3.42 9.02 -19.21
N SER A 259 2.42 9.89 -19.40
CA SER A 259 1.08 9.66 -18.83
C SER A 259 0.03 9.31 -19.88
N VAL A 260 -0.08 10.08 -20.97
CA VAL A 260 -1.23 9.96 -21.89
C VAL A 260 -1.06 8.78 -22.84
N GLN A 261 0.12 8.65 -23.48
CA GLN A 261 0.38 7.55 -24.42
C GLN A 261 0.40 6.18 -23.74
N ILE A 262 0.89 6.11 -22.50
CA ILE A 262 1.04 4.87 -21.73
C ILE A 262 -0.28 4.43 -21.05
N LEU A 263 -1.26 5.34 -20.91
CA LEU A 263 -2.52 5.09 -20.19
C LEU A 263 -3.30 3.86 -20.69
N PRO A 264 -3.50 3.65 -22.01
CA PRO A 264 -4.23 2.49 -22.52
C PRO A 264 -3.60 1.15 -22.10
N GLU A 265 -2.27 1.09 -22.11
CA GLU A 265 -1.52 -0.10 -21.71
C GLU A 265 -1.69 -0.38 -20.21
N GLN A 266 -1.67 0.68 -19.40
CA GLN A 266 -1.88 0.56 -17.96
C GLN A 266 -3.31 0.12 -17.62
N MET A 267 -4.31 0.50 -18.43
CA MET A 267 -5.67 -0.02 -18.25
C MET A 267 -5.72 -1.53 -18.47
N PHE A 268 -5.01 -2.03 -19.50
CA PHE A 268 -4.88 -3.47 -19.72
C PHE A 268 -4.19 -4.17 -18.54
N VAL A 269 -3.08 -3.60 -18.04
CA VAL A 269 -2.37 -4.15 -16.88
C VAL A 269 -3.21 -4.09 -15.60
N VAL A 270 -3.97 -3.03 -15.37
CA VAL A 270 -4.91 -2.94 -14.23
C VAL A 270 -5.96 -4.03 -14.32
N CYS A 271 -6.55 -4.24 -15.51
CA CYS A 271 -7.53 -5.31 -15.72
C CYS A 271 -6.93 -6.69 -15.39
N ALA A 272 -5.76 -7.01 -15.96
CA ALA A 272 -5.05 -8.25 -15.68
C ALA A 272 -4.73 -8.41 -14.18
N THR A 273 -4.25 -7.33 -13.54
CA THR A 273 -3.90 -7.31 -12.11
C THR A 273 -5.13 -7.58 -11.24
N VAL A 274 -6.28 -6.99 -11.56
CA VAL A 274 -7.54 -7.21 -10.84
C VAL A 274 -8.01 -8.66 -10.95
N VAL A 275 -7.93 -9.25 -12.15
CA VAL A 275 -8.28 -10.65 -12.38
C VAL A 275 -7.36 -11.58 -11.58
N VAL A 276 -6.05 -11.38 -11.68
CA VAL A 276 -5.05 -12.16 -10.94
C VAL A 276 -5.24 -11.98 -9.44
N ALA A 277 -5.41 -10.77 -8.95
CA ALA A 277 -5.66 -10.50 -7.54
C ALA A 277 -6.94 -11.18 -7.04
N THR A 278 -8.01 -11.15 -7.83
CA THR A 278 -9.27 -11.83 -7.49
C THR A 278 -9.08 -13.34 -7.43
N LEU A 279 -8.38 -13.93 -8.42
CA LEU A 279 -8.07 -15.36 -8.46
C LEU A 279 -7.23 -15.77 -7.24
N PHE A 280 -6.15 -15.05 -6.96
CA PHE A 280 -5.28 -15.34 -5.83
C PHE A 280 -6.00 -15.20 -4.50
N ARG A 281 -6.83 -14.17 -4.33
CA ARG A 281 -7.68 -14.04 -3.13
C ARG A 281 -8.69 -15.19 -3.06
N ARG A 282 -9.24 -15.68 -4.17
CA ARG A 282 -10.11 -16.87 -4.14
C ARG A 282 -9.34 -18.14 -3.78
N LEU A 283 -8.16 -18.39 -4.36
CA LEU A 283 -7.35 -19.58 -4.11
C LEU A 283 -6.72 -19.62 -2.72
N LEU A 284 -6.22 -18.49 -2.22
CA LEU A 284 -5.64 -18.41 -0.87
C LEU A 284 -6.72 -18.49 0.23
N PHE A 285 -7.96 -18.12 -0.09
CA PHE A 285 -9.03 -17.97 0.90
C PHE A 285 -10.22 -18.95 0.74
N TYR A 286 -10.12 -19.94 -0.15
CA TYR A 286 -11.10 -21.03 -0.32
C TYR A 286 -10.42 -22.40 -0.12
#